data_AF-A0A2C6AKA3-F1
#
_entry.id   AF-A0A2C6AKA3-F1
#
_cell.length_a   1.000
_cell.length_b   1.000
_cell.length_c   1.000
_cell.angle_alpha   90.00
_cell.angle_beta   90.00
_cell.angle_gamma   90.00
#
_symmetry.space_group_name_H-M   'P 1'
#
loop_
_entity.id
_entity.type
_entity.pdbx_description
1 polymer ?
#
loop_
_entity_poly.entity_id
_entity_poly.type
_entity_poly.pdbx_seq_one_letter_code
_entity_poly.pdbx_strand_id
1 'polypeptide(L)'
;MFHAPFLFRTVHGKHHQYVIPTPFAAYAFNPVEAWIMSLPIYGFSFLWPMSDVTQLIVFACSNLWTFLLHDNRDQFHTVHHKNINFNFGQYLHLWDRWGGTYRDPIAFLKPGLQAKRKG
;
A
#
# COMPACT_ATOMS: atom_id res chain seq x y z
N MET A 1 7.31 -4.89 6.32
CA MET A 1 7.90 -6.19 5.95
C MET A 1 8.57 -6.16 4.58
N PHE A 2 7.84 -5.92 3.49
CA PHE A 2 8.39 -5.93 2.12
C PHE A 2 9.46 -4.89 1.81
N HIS A 3 9.64 -3.92 2.69
CA HIS A 3 10.68 -2.91 2.64
C HIS A 3 12.02 -3.36 3.26
N ALA A 4 12.09 -4.56 3.83
CA ALA A 4 13.37 -5.16 4.21
C ALA A 4 14.23 -5.35 2.94
N PRO A 5 15.56 -5.09 2.97
CA PRO A 5 16.38 -4.98 1.75
C PRO A 5 16.27 -6.16 0.78
N PHE A 6 16.22 -7.39 1.30
CA PHE A 6 16.10 -8.60 0.50
C PHE A 6 14.72 -8.71 -0.17
N LEU A 7 13.64 -8.56 0.60
CA LEU A 7 12.27 -8.64 0.08
C LEU A 7 11.98 -7.48 -0.87
N PHE A 8 12.49 -6.29 -0.57
CA PHE A 8 12.30 -5.13 -1.44
C PHE A 8 12.88 -5.40 -2.82
N ARG A 9 14.13 -5.86 -2.92
CA ARG A 9 14.77 -6.10 -4.22
C ARG A 9 14.13 -7.23 -5.01
N THR A 10 13.63 -8.26 -4.33
CA THR A 10 13.17 -9.50 -4.97
C THR A 10 11.68 -9.49 -5.33
N VAL A 11 10.83 -8.92 -4.47
CA VAL A 11 9.37 -8.98 -4.65
C VAL A 11 8.74 -7.60 -4.86
N HIS A 12 9.08 -6.60 -4.03
CA HIS A 12 8.32 -5.35 -3.96
C HIS A 12 8.86 -4.22 -4.85
N GLY A 13 10.13 -4.26 -5.21
CA GLY A 13 10.81 -3.18 -5.91
C GLY A 13 10.24 -2.95 -7.31
N LYS A 14 9.73 -3.99 -7.97
CA LYS A 14 9.02 -3.90 -9.25
C LYS A 14 7.73 -3.10 -9.12
N HIS A 15 6.97 -3.34 -8.05
CA HIS A 15 5.76 -2.59 -7.75
C HIS A 15 6.07 -1.09 -7.54
N HIS A 16 7.18 -0.76 -6.88
CA HIS A 16 7.61 0.64 -6.70
C HIS A 16 8.16 1.33 -7.96
N GLN A 17 8.31 0.63 -9.10
CA GLN A 17 8.67 1.29 -10.37
C GLN A 17 7.55 2.22 -10.85
N TYR A 18 6.30 1.97 -10.42
CA TYR A 18 5.15 2.84 -10.67
C TYR A 18 5.14 4.02 -9.67
N VAL A 19 6.06 4.98 -9.85
CA VAL A 19 6.21 6.14 -8.94
C VAL A 19 4.95 7.02 -8.89
N ILE A 20 4.23 7.11 -10.00
CA ILE A 20 2.88 7.65 -10.06
C ILE A 20 1.98 6.43 -10.24
N PRO A 21 1.37 5.91 -9.16
CA PRO A 21 0.56 4.72 -9.26
C PRO A 21 -0.68 5.00 -10.10
N THR A 22 -1.13 3.97 -10.80
CA THR A 22 -2.46 3.92 -11.41
C THR A 22 -3.21 2.77 -10.76
N PRO A 23 -4.55 2.72 -10.84
CA PRO A 23 -5.31 1.63 -10.24
C PRO A 23 -4.85 0.22 -10.69
N PHE A 24 -4.31 0.10 -11.90
CA PHE A 24 -3.76 -1.16 -12.41
C PHE A 24 -2.44 -1.58 -11.75
N ALA A 25 -1.68 -0.63 -11.18
CA ALA A 25 -0.45 -0.91 -10.43
C ALA A 25 -0.74 -1.74 -9.17
N ALA A 26 -1.97 -1.68 -8.64
CA ALA A 26 -2.45 -2.54 -7.55
C ALA A 26 -2.39 -4.04 -7.86
N TYR A 27 -2.36 -4.42 -9.14
CA TYR A 27 -2.28 -5.82 -9.57
C TYR A 27 -0.91 -6.19 -10.14
N ALA A 28 0.03 -5.24 -10.19
CA ALA A 28 1.39 -5.45 -10.70
C ALA A 28 2.37 -5.94 -9.62
N PHE A 29 1.85 -6.65 -8.61
CA PHE A 29 2.65 -7.26 -7.56
C PHE A 29 3.35 -8.53 -8.03
N ASN A 30 4.45 -8.87 -7.36
CA ASN A 30 4.98 -10.22 -7.46
C ASN A 30 3.93 -11.23 -6.91
N PRO A 31 3.70 -12.40 -7.54
CA PRO A 31 2.73 -13.37 -7.04
C PRO A 31 2.91 -13.77 -5.56
N VAL A 32 4.16 -13.88 -5.10
CA VAL A 32 4.48 -14.21 -3.70
C VAL A 32 4.08 -13.07 -2.76
N GLU A 33 4.31 -11.83 -3.18
CA GLU A 33 3.89 -10.66 -2.42
C GLU A 33 2.37 -10.59 -2.31
N ALA A 34 1.65 -10.76 -3.43
CA ALA A 34 0.19 -10.76 -3.45
C ALA A 34 -0.40 -11.86 -2.56
N TRP A 35 0.19 -13.06 -2.58
CA TRP A 35 -0.23 -14.17 -1.72
C TRP A 35 -0.04 -13.84 -0.23
N ILE A 36 1.12 -13.31 0.16
CA ILE A 36 1.40 -12.96 1.56
C ILE A 36 0.54 -11.77 2.03
N MET A 37 0.38 -10.73 1.18
CA MET A 37 -0.44 -9.55 1.51
C MET A 37 -1.94 -9.88 1.65
N SER A 38 -2.41 -10.96 1.02
CA SER A 38 -3.80 -11.41 1.13
C SER A 38 -4.05 -12.34 2.32
N LEU A 39 -3.02 -12.87 2.98
CA LEU A 39 -3.16 -13.73 4.16
C LEU A 39 -4.01 -13.12 5.30
N PRO A 40 -3.93 -11.82 5.62
CA PRO A 40 -4.82 -11.25 6.65
C PRO A 40 -6.31 -11.38 6.28
N ILE A 41 -6.66 -11.26 4.99
CA ILE A 41 -8.05 -11.36 4.51
C ILE A 41 -8.56 -12.79 4.65
N TYR A 42 -7.76 -13.80 4.29
CA TYR A 42 -8.14 -15.22 4.40
C TYR A 42 -7.97 -15.76 5.83
N GLY A 43 -6.98 -15.26 6.55
CA GLY A 43 -6.63 -15.66 7.89
C GLY A 43 -7.68 -15.24 8.92
N PHE A 44 -8.36 -14.11 8.68
CA PHE A 44 -9.35 -13.57 9.60
C PHE A 44 -10.51 -14.53 9.87
N SER A 45 -10.91 -15.36 8.89
CA SER A 45 -11.99 -16.35 9.07
C SER A 45 -11.63 -17.45 10.10
N PHE A 46 -10.35 -17.68 10.37
CA PHE A 46 -9.90 -18.61 11.41
C PHE A 46 -9.94 -17.98 12.82
N LEU A 47 -9.88 -16.65 12.91
CA LEU A 47 -9.96 -15.91 14.18
C LEU A 47 -11.41 -15.57 14.53
N TRP A 48 -12.22 -15.25 13.52
CA TRP A 48 -13.63 -14.93 13.65
C TRP A 48 -14.44 -15.74 12.64
N PRO A 49 -15.27 -16.70 13.10
CA PRO A 49 -16.03 -17.53 12.19
C PRO A 49 -17.02 -16.67 11.39
N MET A 50 -16.98 -16.81 10.07
CA MET A 50 -17.88 -16.12 9.14
C MET A 50 -18.33 -17.07 8.03
N SER A 51 -19.46 -16.75 7.39
CA SER A 51 -19.93 -17.52 6.23
C SER A 51 -19.02 -17.30 5.02
N ASP A 52 -19.10 -18.23 4.07
CA ASP A 52 -18.47 -18.13 2.74
C ASP A 52 -18.89 -16.85 2.00
N VAL A 53 -20.17 -16.46 2.08
CA VAL A 53 -20.68 -15.22 1.50
C VAL A 53 -20.02 -13.99 2.13
N THR A 54 -19.92 -13.95 3.46
CA THR A 54 -19.24 -12.83 4.14
C THR A 54 -17.77 -12.76 3.74
N GLN A 55 -17.09 -13.91 3.65
CA GLN A 55 -15.70 -13.95 3.21
C GLN A 55 -15.54 -13.43 1.77
N LEU A 56 -16.45 -13.79 0.87
CA LEU A 56 -16.44 -13.29 -0.51
C LEU A 56 -16.64 -11.77 -0.57
N ILE A 57 -17.54 -11.22 0.24
CA ILE A 57 -17.76 -9.77 0.32
C ILE A 57 -16.50 -9.05 0.81
N VAL A 58 -15.87 -9.55 1.89
CA VAL A 58 -14.63 -8.96 2.42
C VAL A 58 -13.51 -9.01 1.39
N PHE A 59 -13.38 -10.13 0.67
CA PHE A 59 -12.42 -10.28 -0.42
C PHE A 59 -12.68 -9.25 -1.55
N ALA A 60 -13.91 -9.14 -2.03
CA ALA A 60 -14.27 -8.20 -3.10
C ALA A 60 -14.03 -6.73 -2.68
N CYS A 61 -14.49 -6.35 -1.48
CA CYS A 61 -14.26 -5.00 -0.94
C CYS A 61 -12.78 -4.69 -0.75
N SER A 62 -11.97 -5.66 -0.31
CA SER A 62 -10.52 -5.46 -0.12
C SER A 62 -9.78 -5.26 -1.43
N ASN A 63 -10.17 -5.98 -2.50
CA ASN A 63 -9.59 -5.78 -3.83
C ASN A 63 -10.01 -4.43 -4.42
N LEU A 64 -11.29 -4.07 -4.30
CA LEU A 64 -11.77 -2.75 -4.73
C LEU A 64 -11.04 -1.63 -3.99
N TRP A 65 -10.87 -1.76 -2.68
CA TRP A 65 -10.11 -0.79 -1.89
C TRP A 65 -8.67 -0.66 -2.39
N THR A 66 -7.98 -1.79 -2.59
CA THR A 66 -6.60 -1.79 -3.09
C THR A 66 -6.51 -1.13 -4.47
N PHE A 67 -7.46 -1.39 -5.36
CA PHE A 67 -7.53 -0.73 -6.67
C PHE A 67 -7.67 0.79 -6.56
N LEU A 68 -8.56 1.27 -5.69
CA LEU A 68 -8.80 2.71 -5.49
C LEU A 68 -7.62 3.40 -4.79
N LEU A 69 -6.98 2.73 -3.83
CA LEU A 69 -5.80 3.23 -3.10
C LEU A 69 -4.61 3.52 -4.03
N HIS A 70 -4.50 2.80 -5.15
CA HIS A 70 -3.46 3.01 -6.16
C HIS A 70 -3.86 4.00 -7.26
N ASP A 71 -5.04 4.60 -7.17
CA ASP A 71 -5.34 5.79 -7.97
C ASP A 71 -4.46 6.94 -7.49
N ASN A 72 -3.88 7.71 -8.42
CA ASN A 72 -3.06 8.88 -8.08
C ASN A 72 -3.85 9.97 -7.34
N ARG A 73 -5.19 9.90 -7.38
CA ARG A 73 -6.09 10.73 -6.58
C ARG A 73 -6.00 10.39 -5.09
N ASP A 74 -5.69 9.14 -4.76
CA ASP A 74 -5.33 8.76 -3.41
C ASP A 74 -3.88 9.13 -3.15
N GLN A 75 -3.73 10.24 -2.44
CA GLN A 75 -2.44 10.84 -2.19
C GLN A 75 -1.65 10.10 -1.11
N PHE A 76 -2.31 9.32 -0.25
CA PHE A 76 -1.64 8.65 0.86
C PHE A 76 -0.65 7.60 0.37
N HIS A 77 -1.12 6.67 -0.46
CA HIS A 77 -0.26 5.63 -1.05
C HIS A 77 0.61 6.19 -2.18
N THR A 78 0.18 7.26 -2.86
CA THR A 78 1.07 7.99 -3.79
C THR A 78 2.33 8.51 -3.08
N VAL A 79 2.23 8.99 -1.84
CA VAL A 79 3.42 9.37 -1.05
C VAL A 79 4.33 8.18 -0.80
N HIS A 80 3.76 7.00 -0.53
CA HIS A 80 4.50 5.75 -0.36
C HIS A 80 5.29 5.37 -1.61
N HIS A 81 4.65 5.40 -2.78
CA HIS A 81 5.32 5.16 -4.07
C HIS A 81 6.45 6.17 -4.36
N LYS A 82 6.30 7.43 -3.93
CA LYS A 82 7.35 8.45 -4.06
C LYS A 82 8.47 8.33 -3.03
N ASN A 83 8.20 7.77 -1.86
CA ASN A 83 9.19 7.55 -0.83
C ASN A 83 8.83 6.32 0.00
N ILE A 84 9.60 5.26 -0.23
CA ILE A 84 9.45 3.93 0.36
C ILE A 84 9.60 3.90 1.90
N ASN A 85 9.92 5.02 2.55
CA ASN A 85 10.05 5.10 4.01
C ASN A 85 8.80 5.65 4.71
N PHE A 86 7.75 6.00 3.98
CA PHE A 86 6.57 6.65 4.55
C PHE A 86 5.26 5.99 4.10
N ASN A 87 4.21 6.21 4.89
CA ASN A 87 2.82 5.88 4.55
C ASN A 87 2.59 4.41 4.13
N PHE A 88 3.01 3.47 4.97
CA PHE A 88 2.94 2.03 4.70
C PHE A 88 1.54 1.43 4.80
N GLY A 89 0.61 2.10 5.48
CA GLY A 89 -0.72 1.58 5.77
C GLY A 89 -1.56 1.32 4.51
N GLN A 90 -2.10 0.10 4.39
CA GLN A 90 -3.00 -0.24 3.28
C GLN A 90 -4.41 0.34 3.49
N TYR A 91 -4.95 0.28 4.71
CA TYR A 91 -6.33 0.65 5.01
C TYR A 91 -6.43 1.86 5.95
N LEU A 92 -5.47 1.99 6.85
CA LEU A 92 -5.47 2.98 7.91
C LEU A 92 -4.07 3.57 8.07
N HIS A 93 -4.00 4.87 8.29
CA HIS A 93 -2.75 5.56 8.61
C HIS A 93 -2.39 5.51 10.12
N LEU A 94 -3.18 4.81 10.94
CA LEU A 94 -3.01 4.79 12.40
C LEU A 94 -1.61 4.29 12.80
N TRP A 95 -1.20 3.17 12.19
CA TRP A 95 0.10 2.57 12.44
C TRP A 95 1.25 3.46 11.98
N ASP A 96 1.08 4.18 10.86
CA ASP A 96 2.07 5.15 10.40
C ASP A 96 2.23 6.34 11.34
N ARG A 97 1.13 6.81 11.94
CA ARG A 97 1.19 7.88 12.94
C ARG A 97 1.88 7.41 14.21
N TRP A 98 1.57 6.19 14.66
CA TRP A 98 2.18 5.62 15.85
C TRP A 98 3.66 5.29 15.65
N GLY A 99 4.02 4.74 14.49
CA GLY A 99 5.40 4.41 14.10
C GLY A 99 6.22 5.58 13.57
N GLY A 100 5.65 6.79 13.47
CA GLY A 100 6.36 7.99 13.00
C GLY A 100 6.66 8.03 11.50
N THR A 101 6.06 7.15 10.71
CA THR A 101 6.24 7.04 9.25
C THR A 101 5.17 7.79 8.46
N TYR A 102 4.19 8.40 9.14
CA TYR A 102 3.16 9.21 8.52
C TYR A 102 3.74 10.51 7.92
N ARG A 103 3.34 10.80 6.69
CA ARG A 103 3.55 12.09 6.02
C ARG A 103 2.24 12.59 5.45
N ASP A 104 1.95 13.85 5.76
CA ASP A 104 0.81 14.56 5.21
C ASP A 104 0.94 14.66 3.68
N PRO A 105 -0.01 14.07 2.91
CA PRO A 105 0.13 14.01 1.47
C PRO A 105 0.08 15.39 0.79
N ILE A 106 -0.73 16.31 1.31
CA ILE A 106 -0.86 17.66 0.76
C ILE A 106 0.47 18.40 0.89
N ALA A 107 1.08 18.39 2.08
CA ALA A 107 2.37 19.01 2.31
C ALA A 107 3.51 18.33 1.52
N PHE A 108 3.50 17.00 1.44
CA PHE A 108 4.56 16.23 0.76
C PHE A 108 4.53 16.37 -0.77
N LEU A 109 3.33 16.46 -1.35
CA LEU A 109 3.13 16.55 -2.80
C LEU A 109 3.08 17.99 -3.32
N LYS A 110 3.12 19.00 -2.45
CA LYS A 110 3.17 20.42 -2.84
C LYS A 110 4.34 20.69 -3.81
N PRO A 111 4.05 21.25 -5.01
CA PRO A 111 5.08 21.71 -5.93
C PRO A 111 5.98 22.76 -5.25
N GLY A 112 7.29 22.56 -5.27
CA GLY A 112 8.29 23.51 -4.74
C GLY A 112 9.06 23.05 -3.49
N LEU A 113 8.50 22.19 -2.64
CA LEU A 113 9.23 21.60 -1.49
C LEU A 113 10.19 20.48 -1.92
N GLN A 114 9.89 19.79 -3.03
CA GLN A 114 10.75 18.74 -3.57
C GLN A 114 12.03 19.28 -4.24
N ALA A 115 12.03 20.54 -4.68
CA ALA A 115 13.19 21.19 -5.30
C ALA A 115 14.28 21.58 -4.28
N LYS A 116 13.90 21.89 -3.03
CA LYS A 116 14.84 22.33 -1.97
C LYS A 116 15.64 21.21 -1.31
N ARG A 117 15.30 19.94 -1.53
CA ARG A 117 16.02 18.79 -0.94
C ARG A 117 17.14 18.23 -1.82
N LYS A 118 17.35 18.79 -3.01
CA LYS A 118 18.41 18.40 -3.96
C LYS A 118 19.55 19.42 -4.07
N GLY A 119 19.64 20.37 -3.14
CA GLY A 119 20.72 21.37 -3.05
C GLY A 119 21.63 21.08 -1.88
#